data_AF-A0A7J8V2P5-F1
#
_entry.id   AF-A0A7J8V2P5-F1
#
_cell.length_a   1.000
_cell.length_b   1.000
_cell.length_c   1.000
_cell.angle_alpha   90.00
_cell.angle_beta   90.00
_cell.angle_gamma   90.00
#
_symmetry.space_group_name_H-M   'P 1'
#
loop_
_entity.id
_entity.type
_entity.pdbx_description
1 polymer ?
#
loop_
_entity_poly.entity_id
_entity_poly.type
_entity_poly.pdbx_seq_one_letter_code
_entity_poly.pdbx_strand_id
1 'polypeptide(L)' 'MAQFIVNLNASLPAAHKFIIHVLDSTHFFVQPDVAGMIRSAISEFRDQNSYEKPT' A
#
# COMPACT_ATOMS: atom_id res chain seq x y z
N MET A 1 6.28 0.38 5.66
CA MET A 1 5.07 0.45 4.79
C MET A 1 5.39 0.67 3.32
N ALA A 2 6.46 1.40 2.96
CA ALA A 2 6.87 1.56 1.56
C ALA A 2 6.97 0.21 0.79
N GLN A 3 7.61 -0.80 1.37
CA GLN A 3 7.69 -2.14 0.76
C GLN A 3 6.32 -2.83 0.60
N PHE A 4 5.40 -2.63 1.54
CA PHE A 4 4.03 -3.15 1.41
C PHE A 4 3.32 -2.53 0.20
N ILE A 5 3.45 -1.21 0.01
CA ILE A 5 2.83 -0.50 -1.12
C ILE A 5 3.43 -0.96 -2.46
N VAL A 6 4.75 -1.17 -2.52
CA VAL A 6 5.42 -1.72 -3.71
C VAL A 6 4.92 -3.12 -4.02
N ASN A 7 4.81 -3.98 -3.01
CA ASN A 7 4.29 -5.34 -3.17
C ASN A 7 2.82 -5.33 -3.61
N LEU A 8 1.99 -4.45 -3.03
CA LEU A 8 0.60 -4.26 -3.42
C LEU A 8 0.47 -3.81 -4.88
N ASN A 9 1.33 -2.89 -5.32
CA ASN A 9 1.37 -2.46 -6.72
C ASN A 9 1.85 -3.59 -7.66
N ALA A 10 2.77 -4.44 -7.20
CA ALA A 10 3.29 -5.57 -7.96
C ALA A 10 2.27 -6.72 -8.09
N SER A 11 1.39 -6.91 -7.11
CA SER A 11 0.33 -7.93 -7.14
C SER A 11 -0.83 -7.58 -8.07
N LEU A 12 -0.95 -6.32 -8.49
CA LEU A 12 -2.02 -5.87 -9.38
C LEU A 12 -1.67 -6.10 -10.86
N PRO A 13 -2.68 -6.37 -11.72
CA PRO A 13 -2.49 -6.41 -13.17
C PRO A 13 -1.92 -5.10 -13.71
N ALA A 14 -1.21 -5.15 -14.84
CA ALA A 14 -0.54 -3.97 -15.41
C ALA A 14 -1.46 -2.74 -15.60
N ALA A 15 -2.73 -2.96 -15.94
CA ALA A 15 -3.74 -1.91 -16.09
C ALA A 15 -4.14 -1.21 -14.77
N HIS A 16 -3.88 -1.84 -13.63
CA HIS A 16 -4.25 -1.36 -12.30
C HIS A 16 -3.02 -0.96 -11.47
N LYS A 17 -1.83 -0.92 -12.09
CA LYS A 17 -0.64 -0.39 -11.43
C LYS A 17 -0.81 1.10 -11.22
N PHE A 18 -0.53 1.54 -10.01
CA PHE A 18 -0.85 2.87 -9.55
C PHE A 18 0.38 3.69 -9.16
N ILE A 19 1.55 3.06 -9.02
CA ILE A 19 2.83 3.76 -8.87
C ILE A 19 3.31 4.24 -10.23
N ILE A 20 3.36 5.55 -10.42
CA ILE A 20 3.85 6.19 -11.63
C ILE A 20 5.38 6.33 -11.54
N HIS A 21 5.86 6.90 -10.43
CA HIS A 21 7.29 7.08 -10.16
C HIS A 21 7.62 6.86 -8.68
N VAL A 22 8.83 6.34 -8.42
CA VAL A 22 9.43 6.28 -7.08
C VAL A 22 10.34 7.48 -6.95
N LEU A 23 10.05 8.39 -6.00
CA LEU A 23 10.82 9.61 -5.81
C LEU A 23 12.03 9.35 -4.91
N ASP A 24 11.82 8.60 -3.83
CA ASP A 24 12.86 8.08 -2.95
C ASP A 24 12.37 6.82 -2.22
N SER A 25 13.09 6.36 -1.19
CA SER A 25 12.72 5.16 -0.42
C SER A 25 11.44 5.30 0.41
N THR A 26 10.92 6.51 0.58
CA THR A 26 9.77 6.87 1.42
C THR A 26 8.63 7.55 0.66
N HIS A 27 8.90 8.11 -0.53
CA HIS A 27 7.95 8.89 -1.32
C HIS A 27 7.68 8.22 -2.67
N PHE A 28 6.38 8.05 -2.95
CA PHE A 28 5.87 7.51 -4.20
C PHE A 28 4.96 8.53 -4.87
N PHE A 29 5.13 8.69 -6.18
CA PHE A 29 4.19 9.43 -7.01
C PHE A 29 3.16 8.46 -7.58
N VAL A 30 1.91 8.62 -7.17
CA VAL A 30 0.80 7.71 -7.46
C VAL A 30 -0.37 8.46 -8.09
N GLN A 31 -1.29 7.72 -8.72
CA GLN A 31 -2.55 8.29 -9.20
C GLN A 31 -3.43 8.79 -8.03
N PRO A 32 -4.17 9.91 -8.18
CA PRO A 32 -4.91 10.51 -7.07
C PRO A 32 -6.12 9.70 -6.60
N ASP A 33 -6.73 8.92 -7.49
CA ASP A 33 -7.87 8.04 -7.24
C ASP A 33 -7.52 6.87 -6.30
N VAL A 34 -6.28 6.38 -6.34
CA VAL A 34 -5.84 5.24 -5.52
C VAL A 34 -5.45 5.63 -4.09
N ALA A 35 -5.37 6.92 -3.77
CA ALA A 35 -4.98 7.37 -2.43
C ALA A 35 -5.92 6.85 -1.33
N GLY A 36 -7.23 6.77 -1.62
CA GLY A 36 -8.22 6.18 -0.73
C GLY A 36 -8.00 4.68 -0.54
N MET A 37 -7.81 3.95 -1.64
CA MET A 37 -7.56 2.50 -1.62
C MET A 37 -6.31 2.15 -0.80
N ILE A 38 -5.21 2.89 -1.01
CA ILE A 38 -3.94 2.69 -0.28
C ILE A 38 -4.15 2.90 1.22
N ARG A 39 -4.89 3.92 1.64
CA ARG A 39 -5.16 4.19 3.07
C ARG A 39 -5.95 3.05 3.72
N SER A 40 -6.99 2.55 3.05
CA SER A 40 -7.77 1.42 3.55
C SER A 40 -6.92 0.15 3.67
N ALA A 41 -6.16 -0.20 2.62
CA ALA A 41 -5.29 -1.37 2.61
C ALA A 41 -4.21 -1.32 3.71
N ILE A 42 -3.64 -0.14 3.98
CA ILE A 42 -2.67 0.04 5.07
C ILE A 42 -3.35 -0.14 6.43
N SER A 43 -4.57 0.36 6.61
CA SER A 43 -5.32 0.18 7.87
C SER A 43 -5.57 -1.29 8.14
N GLU A 44 -6.14 -2.01 7.17
CA GLU A 44 -6.42 -3.45 7.29
C GLU A 44 -5.15 -4.25 7.57
N PHE A 45 -4.06 -3.96 6.85
CA PHE A 45 -2.78 -4.61 7.07
C PHE A 45 -2.25 -4.35 8.49
N ARG A 46 -2.40 -3.14 9.01
CA ARG A 46 -1.99 -2.81 10.38
C ARG A 46 -2.83 -3.58 11.40
N ASP A 47 -4.15 -3.65 11.17
CA ASP A 47 -5.08 -4.28 12.11
C ASP A 47 -4.85 -5.80 12.16
N GLN A 48 -4.57 -6.46 11.01
CA GLN A 48 -4.19 -7.87 10.95
C GLN A 48 -2.86 -8.20 11.63
N ASN A 49 -1.93 -7.24 11.64
CA ASN A 49 -0.63 -7.41 12.30
C ASN A 49 -0.63 -6.91 13.75
N SER A 50 -1.78 -6.41 14.25
CA SER A 50 -1.91 -6.02 15.64
C SER A 50 -1.98 -7.27 16.51
N TYR A 51 -1.00 -7.43 17.39
CA TYR A 51 -1.02 -8.53 18.35
C TYR A 51 -2.06 -8.27 19.43
N GLU A 52 -3.10 -9.10 19.48
CA GLU A 52 -4.01 -9.17 20.62
C GLU A 52 -3.58 -10.31 21.54
N LYS A 53 -3.40 -10.00 22.83
CA LYS A 53 -3.04 -11.01 23.83
C LYS A 53 -4.21 -12.01 23.95
N PRO A 54 -3.97 -13.32 23.78
CA PRO A 54 -5.01 -14.33 24.01
C PRO A 54 -5.53 -14.25 25.45
N THR A 55 -6.84 -14.16 25.63
CA THR A 55 -7.53 -14.26 26.93
C THR A 55 -7.71 -15.70 27.37
#